data_AF-A0A8T7DG34-F1
#
_entry.id   AF-A0A8T7DG34-F1
#
_cell.length_a   1.000
_cell.length_b   1.000
_cell.length_c   1.000
_cell.angle_alpha   90.00
_cell.angle_beta   90.00
_cell.angle_gamma   90.00
#
_symmetry.space_group_name_H-M   'P 1'
#
loop_
_entity.id
_entity.type
_entity.pdbx_description
1 polymer ?
#
loop_
_entity_poly.entity_id
_entity_poly.type
_entity_poly.pdbx_seq_one_letter_code
_entity_poly.pdbx_strand_id
1 'polypeptide(L)'
;MLKTVTVSIFTVALFSTAMQTAWADTALSGNEIKQVISGNTAVGHRPKKASKEYLTKSILIQTYFKVNNQLVERGLDARGSPFPAHGSWRVKKNKLCFTYSDSIRKSGKEMCRKVIRKDDGTYEILRKGKVKRVWKEILPGNPHNLE
;
A
#
# COMPACT_ATOMS: atom_id res chain seq x y z
N MET A 1 43.59 -53.51 -41.79
CA MET A 1 43.76 -52.73 -40.53
C MET A 1 42.71 -51.62 -40.50
N LEU A 2 41.79 -51.68 -39.55
CA LEU A 2 40.61 -50.81 -39.42
C LEU A 2 41.01 -49.40 -38.98
N LYS A 3 40.46 -48.37 -39.65
CA LYS A 3 40.52 -46.96 -39.22
C LYS A 3 39.31 -46.66 -38.33
N THR A 4 39.55 -46.31 -37.07
CA THR A 4 38.52 -45.84 -36.13
C THR A 4 38.35 -44.33 -36.27
N VAL A 5 37.13 -43.89 -36.56
CA VAL A 5 36.74 -42.47 -36.58
C VAL A 5 35.99 -42.18 -35.29
N THR A 6 36.58 -41.38 -34.42
CA THR A 6 35.98 -40.91 -33.17
C THR A 6 35.12 -39.68 -33.46
N VAL A 7 33.81 -39.81 -33.29
CA VAL A 7 32.86 -38.69 -33.38
C VAL A 7 32.55 -38.20 -31.96
N SER A 8 33.10 -37.06 -31.57
CA SER A 8 32.75 -36.37 -30.32
C SER A 8 31.47 -35.58 -30.50
N ILE A 9 30.38 -36.04 -29.88
CA ILE A 9 29.11 -35.33 -29.81
C ILE A 9 29.16 -34.35 -28.64
N PHE A 10 29.41 -33.07 -28.93
CA PHE A 10 29.32 -31.99 -27.95
C PHE A 10 27.84 -31.71 -27.65
N THR A 11 27.38 -32.16 -26.49
CA THR A 11 26.00 -31.92 -26.02
C THR A 11 25.95 -30.54 -25.36
N VAL A 12 25.37 -29.54 -26.04
CA VAL A 12 25.15 -28.20 -25.48
C VAL A 12 23.90 -28.24 -24.61
N ALA A 13 24.08 -28.29 -23.29
CA ALA A 13 23.00 -28.14 -22.33
C ALA A 13 22.55 -26.67 -22.27
N LEU A 14 21.44 -26.35 -22.95
CA LEU A 14 20.75 -25.07 -22.81
C LEU A 14 20.12 -25.00 -21.41
N PHE A 15 20.82 -24.35 -20.48
CA PHE A 15 20.26 -23.95 -19.20
C PHE A 15 19.22 -22.85 -19.42
N SER A 16 17.96 -23.24 -19.57
CA SER A 16 16.81 -22.35 -19.49
C SER A 16 16.66 -21.86 -18.04
N THR A 17 17.44 -20.86 -17.64
CA THR A 17 17.22 -20.19 -16.36
C THR A 17 15.88 -19.48 -16.43
N ALA A 18 14.88 -20.01 -15.71
CA ALA A 18 13.64 -19.32 -15.47
C ALA A 18 13.99 -17.99 -14.78
N MET A 19 13.96 -16.89 -15.53
CA MET A 19 14.06 -15.56 -14.94
C MET A 19 12.83 -15.38 -14.05
N GLN A 20 13.01 -15.58 -12.74
CA GLN A 20 12.06 -15.11 -11.76
C GLN A 20 11.98 -13.59 -11.93
N THR A 21 10.91 -13.12 -12.56
CA THR A 21 10.58 -11.70 -12.59
C THR A 21 10.30 -11.31 -11.14
N ALA A 22 11.33 -10.81 -10.45
CA ALA A 22 11.13 -10.11 -9.19
C ALA A 22 10.22 -8.92 -9.49
N TRP A 23 8.97 -8.99 -9.03
CA TRP A 23 8.00 -7.92 -9.24
C TRP A 23 8.48 -6.72 -8.43
N ALA A 24 9.12 -5.77 -9.10
CA ALA A 24 9.63 -4.58 -8.44
C ALA A 24 8.47 -3.76 -7.84
N ASP A 25 8.76 -3.14 -6.69
CA ASP A 25 7.89 -2.15 -6.07
C ASP A 25 7.38 -1.15 -7.10
N THR A 26 6.06 -1.10 -7.30
CA THR A 26 5.45 -0.32 -8.38
C THR A 26 4.75 0.89 -7.81
N ALA A 27 5.17 2.09 -8.22
CA ALA A 27 4.42 3.30 -7.90
C ALA A 27 3.14 3.36 -8.72
N LEU A 28 1.98 3.42 -8.06
CA LEU A 28 0.70 3.44 -8.74
C LEU A 28 0.44 4.78 -9.44
N SER A 29 -0.12 4.69 -10.65
CA SER A 29 -0.71 5.81 -11.36
C SER A 29 -1.98 6.30 -10.68
N GLY A 30 -2.46 7.48 -11.10
CA GLY A 30 -3.70 8.02 -10.55
C GLY A 30 -4.94 7.17 -10.80
N ASN A 31 -5.02 6.51 -11.95
CA ASN A 31 -6.15 5.64 -12.30
C ASN A 31 -6.11 4.34 -11.49
N GLU A 32 -4.94 3.73 -11.34
CA GLU A 32 -4.77 2.53 -10.48
C GLU A 32 -5.12 2.85 -9.03
N ILE A 33 -4.71 4.00 -8.48
CA ILE A 33 -5.11 4.41 -7.13
C ILE A 33 -6.64 4.46 -7.01
N LYS A 34 -7.33 5.10 -7.97
CA LYS A 34 -8.80 5.18 -7.96
C LYS A 34 -9.45 3.80 -8.04
N GLN A 35 -8.99 2.95 -8.94
CA GLN A 35 -9.52 1.59 -9.11
C GLN A 35 -9.36 0.75 -7.85
N VAL A 36 -8.22 0.87 -7.17
CA VAL A 36 -7.96 0.11 -5.94
C VAL A 36 -8.88 0.54 -4.80
N ILE A 37 -9.07 1.85 -4.58
CA ILE A 37 -9.72 2.31 -3.34
C ILE A 37 -11.18 2.75 -3.51
N SER A 38 -11.62 3.17 -4.71
CA SER A 38 -12.96 3.75 -4.88
C SER A 38 -14.06 2.72 -4.59
N GLY A 39 -14.82 2.92 -3.53
CA GLY A 39 -15.85 2.00 -3.06
C GLY A 39 -15.31 0.84 -2.22
N ASN A 40 -14.05 0.88 -1.79
CA ASN A 40 -13.38 -0.19 -1.05
C ASN A 40 -12.83 0.29 0.29
N THR A 41 -12.54 -0.67 1.16
CA THR A 41 -11.95 -0.44 2.48
C THR A 41 -10.49 -0.90 2.52
N ALA A 42 -9.58 0.03 2.81
CA ALA A 42 -8.18 -0.31 3.05
C ALA A 42 -7.95 -0.62 4.52
N VAL A 43 -7.41 -1.81 4.81
CA VAL A 43 -7.07 -2.27 6.16
C VAL A 43 -5.56 -2.32 6.29
N GLY A 44 -5.02 -1.77 7.37
CA GLY A 44 -3.58 -1.70 7.51
C GLY A 44 -3.12 -1.03 8.78
N HIS A 45 -1.87 -0.57 8.77
CA HIS A 45 -1.23 -0.03 9.95
C HIS A 45 -0.57 1.31 9.69
N ARG A 46 -0.48 2.13 10.74
CA ARG A 46 0.36 3.34 10.77
C ARG A 46 1.40 3.23 11.90
N PRO A 47 2.68 3.58 11.66
CA PRO A 47 3.67 3.66 12.70
C PRO A 47 3.40 4.87 13.60
N LYS A 48 3.49 4.66 14.91
CA LYS A 48 3.43 5.69 15.94
C LYS A 48 4.70 5.67 16.77
N LYS A 49 5.34 6.83 16.88
CA LYS A 49 6.42 7.02 17.85
C LYS A 49 5.84 7.01 19.27
N ALA A 50 6.27 6.09 20.12
CA ALA A 50 6.00 6.17 21.56
C ALA A 50 6.81 7.31 22.20
N SER A 51 6.32 7.85 23.30
CA SER A 51 6.90 9.00 24.01
C SER A 51 8.16 8.68 24.80
N LYS A 52 8.45 7.40 25.05
CA LYS A 52 9.75 6.94 25.56
C LYS A 52 10.51 6.32 24.40
N GLU A 53 11.71 6.86 24.20
CA GLU A 53 12.73 6.50 23.23
C GLU A 53 12.62 5.07 22.65
N TYR A 54 12.47 5.00 21.33
CA TYR A 54 12.62 3.83 20.44
C TYR A 54 11.47 2.83 20.24
N LEU A 55 10.37 2.82 21.00
CA LEU A 55 9.25 1.92 20.68
C LEU A 55 8.33 2.51 19.58
N THR A 56 8.38 1.94 18.38
CA THR A 56 7.38 2.21 17.33
C THR A 56 6.20 1.28 17.55
N LYS A 57 5.07 1.81 18.03
CA LYS A 57 3.81 1.04 18.08
C LYS A 57 3.13 1.11 16.72
N SER A 58 2.71 -0.04 16.21
CA SER A 58 1.87 -0.14 15.01
C SER A 58 0.41 0.03 15.43
N ILE A 59 -0.33 0.92 14.78
CA ILE A 59 -1.76 1.09 15.03
C ILE A 59 -2.55 0.63 13.80
N LEU A 60 -3.46 -0.31 14.02
CA LEU A 60 -4.46 -0.72 13.04
C LEU A 60 -5.33 0.48 12.62
N ILE A 61 -5.54 0.61 11.32
CA ILE A 61 -6.41 1.57 10.68
C ILE A 61 -7.26 0.85 9.63
N GLN A 62 -8.52 1.26 9.54
CA GLN A 62 -9.47 0.85 8.52
C GLN A 62 -9.98 2.13 7.86
N THR A 63 -9.82 2.27 6.55
CA THR A 63 -10.27 3.45 5.82
C THR A 63 -11.20 3.03 4.71
N TYR A 64 -12.48 3.38 4.81
CA TYR A 64 -13.44 3.23 3.73
C TYR A 64 -13.40 4.47 2.83
N PHE A 65 -13.17 4.26 1.54
CA PHE A 65 -13.10 5.31 0.53
C PHE A 65 -14.38 5.27 -0.32
N LYS A 66 -15.33 6.14 -0.02
CA LYS A 66 -16.61 6.21 -0.73
C LYS A 66 -16.40 6.68 -2.17
N VAL A 67 -17.25 6.21 -3.09
CA VAL A 67 -17.25 6.59 -4.51
C VAL A 67 -17.49 8.09 -4.74
N ASN A 68 -18.14 8.77 -3.79
CA ASN A 68 -18.43 10.21 -3.83
C ASN A 68 -17.28 11.10 -3.32
N ASN A 69 -16.05 10.59 -3.29
CA ASN A 69 -14.85 11.27 -2.78
C ASN A 69 -14.85 11.57 -1.27
N GLN A 70 -15.74 10.96 -0.49
CA GLN A 70 -15.66 10.99 0.97
C GLN A 70 -14.87 9.78 1.50
N LEU A 71 -14.28 9.91 2.68
CA LEU A 71 -13.68 8.78 3.40
C LEU A 71 -14.12 8.77 4.85
N VAL A 72 -14.14 7.58 5.44
CA VAL A 72 -14.23 7.40 6.89
C VAL A 72 -13.09 6.48 7.33
N GLU A 73 -12.29 6.95 8.29
CA GLU A 73 -11.20 6.17 8.87
C GLU A 73 -11.52 5.85 10.32
N ARG A 74 -11.45 4.57 10.70
CA ARG A 74 -11.45 4.12 12.09
C ARG A 74 -10.05 3.63 12.42
N GLY A 75 -9.52 4.08 13.55
CA GLY A 75 -8.30 3.52 14.12
C GLY A 75 -8.25 3.78 15.61
N LEU A 76 -7.16 3.37 16.24
CA LEU A 76 -6.91 3.64 17.65
C LEU A 76 -5.96 4.83 17.84
N ASP A 77 -6.09 5.55 18.94
CA ASP A 77 -5.20 6.64 19.32
C ASP A 77 -3.97 6.12 20.12
N ALA A 78 -3.34 6.91 21.00
CA ALA A 78 -2.21 6.42 21.82
C ALA A 78 -2.64 5.51 22.97
N ARG A 79 -3.87 5.71 23.41
CA ARG A 79 -4.48 5.17 24.61
C ARG A 79 -5.41 4.00 24.30
N GLY A 80 -5.56 3.66 23.02
CA GLY A 80 -6.47 2.62 22.56
C GLY A 80 -7.90 3.11 22.34
N SER A 81 -8.14 4.42 22.37
CA SER A 81 -9.46 4.97 22.10
C SER A 81 -9.73 4.99 20.59
N PRO A 82 -10.90 4.51 20.14
CA PRO A 82 -11.28 4.61 18.74
C PRO A 82 -11.48 6.07 18.35
N PHE A 83 -11.01 6.46 17.16
CA PHE A 83 -11.34 7.72 16.54
C PHE A 83 -11.98 7.41 15.17
N PRO A 84 -13.27 7.71 14.95
CA PRO A 84 -13.74 7.93 13.59
C PRO A 84 -13.19 9.28 13.12
N ALA A 85 -12.54 9.29 11.96
CA ALA A 85 -12.12 10.49 11.27
C ALA A 85 -12.79 10.54 9.91
N HIS A 86 -13.66 11.52 9.72
CA HIS A 86 -14.32 11.80 8.46
C HIS A 86 -13.47 12.74 7.63
N GLY A 87 -13.61 12.62 6.32
CA GLY A 87 -12.81 13.42 5.40
C GLY A 87 -13.21 13.26 3.95
N SER A 88 -12.38 13.83 3.09
CA SER A 88 -12.48 13.66 1.64
C SER A 88 -11.17 13.12 1.08
N TRP A 89 -11.26 12.39 -0.02
CA TRP A 89 -10.11 11.93 -0.79
C TRP A 89 -10.24 12.35 -2.25
N ARG A 90 -9.09 12.47 -2.92
CA ARG A 90 -9.00 12.61 -4.37
C ARG A 90 -7.63 12.18 -4.84
N VAL A 91 -7.46 12.06 -6.14
CA VAL A 91 -6.16 11.80 -6.76
C VAL A 91 -5.66 13.04 -7.48
N LYS A 92 -4.41 13.44 -7.22
CA LYS A 92 -3.76 14.59 -7.87
C LYS A 92 -2.31 14.26 -8.19
N LYS A 93 -1.91 14.36 -9.47
CA LYS A 93 -0.53 14.08 -9.94
C LYS A 93 0.00 12.72 -9.44
N ASN A 94 -0.74 11.65 -9.69
CA ASN A 94 -0.41 10.26 -9.27
C ASN A 94 -0.16 10.11 -7.76
N LYS A 95 -0.91 10.86 -6.94
CA LYS A 95 -0.86 10.79 -5.49
C LYS A 95 -2.28 10.74 -4.93
N LEU A 96 -2.45 9.94 -3.89
CA LEU A 96 -3.64 9.96 -3.06
C LEU A 96 -3.58 11.17 -2.14
N CYS A 97 -4.53 12.08 -2.26
CA CYS A 97 -4.69 13.24 -1.42
C CYS A 97 -5.93 13.05 -0.54
N PHE A 98 -5.81 13.37 0.75
CA PHE A 98 -6.92 13.31 1.68
C PHE A 98 -6.92 14.51 2.63
N THR A 99 -8.10 14.88 3.07
CA THR A 99 -8.34 15.83 4.15
C THR A 99 -9.09 15.10 5.27
N TYR A 100 -8.98 15.61 6.50
CA TYR A 100 -9.85 15.17 7.60
C TYR A 100 -10.51 16.41 8.18
N SER A 101 -11.84 16.42 8.24
CA SER A 101 -12.61 17.52 8.84
C SER A 101 -12.41 17.55 10.35
N ASP A 102 -12.36 16.38 10.97
CA ASP A 102 -12.46 16.23 12.43
C ASP A 102 -11.09 16.30 13.13
N SER A 103 -10.02 16.51 12.36
CA SER A 103 -8.66 16.54 12.89
C SER A 103 -8.36 17.89 13.58
N ILE A 104 -8.31 17.91 14.92
CA ILE A 104 -7.96 19.10 15.73
C ILE A 104 -6.73 19.87 15.20
N ARG A 105 -5.66 19.18 14.78
CA ARG A 105 -4.39 19.82 14.36
C ARG A 105 -4.27 20.11 12.86
N LYS A 106 -5.15 19.56 12.04
CA LYS A 106 -5.00 19.52 10.57
C LYS A 106 -6.33 19.58 9.84
N SER A 107 -7.36 20.12 10.49
CA SER A 107 -8.69 20.25 9.90
C SER A 107 -8.59 20.96 8.55
N GLY A 108 -9.18 20.38 7.52
CA GLY A 108 -9.17 20.91 6.14
C GLY A 108 -7.82 20.86 5.40
N LYS A 109 -6.72 20.46 6.05
CA LYS A 109 -5.39 20.44 5.39
C LYS A 109 -5.23 19.22 4.49
N GLU A 110 -5.12 19.47 3.19
CA GLU A 110 -4.85 18.43 2.21
C GLU A 110 -3.47 17.79 2.37
N MET A 111 -3.45 16.46 2.38
CA MET A 111 -2.26 15.64 2.52
C MET A 111 -2.14 14.66 1.36
N CYS A 112 -1.22 14.92 0.45
CA CYS A 112 -0.93 14.03 -0.67
C CYS A 112 0.20 13.05 -0.38
N ARG A 113 0.04 11.79 -0.82
CA ARG A 113 0.96 10.67 -0.59
C ARG A 113 1.13 9.83 -1.86
N LYS A 114 2.33 9.28 -2.05
CA LYS A 114 2.55 8.24 -3.07
C LYS A 114 2.02 6.92 -2.53
N VAL A 115 1.46 6.09 -3.41
CA VAL A 115 1.05 4.72 -3.12
C VAL A 115 1.96 3.79 -3.93
N ILE A 116 2.64 2.88 -3.24
CA ILE A 116 3.53 1.90 -3.84
C ILE A 116 2.92 0.52 -3.59
N ARG A 117 2.66 -0.24 -4.65
CA ARG A 117 2.29 -1.65 -4.55
C ARG A 117 3.56 -2.48 -4.39
N LYS A 118 3.56 -3.34 -3.39
CA LYS A 118 4.61 -4.30 -3.07
C LYS A 118 4.32 -5.64 -3.77
N ASP A 119 5.35 -6.47 -3.90
CA ASP A 119 5.26 -7.83 -4.43
C ASP A 119 4.39 -8.76 -3.59
N ASP A 120 4.37 -8.57 -2.27
CA ASP A 120 3.54 -9.29 -1.31
C ASP A 120 2.04 -8.89 -1.35
N GLY A 121 1.62 -8.09 -2.33
CA GLY A 121 0.26 -7.62 -2.49
C GLY A 121 -0.13 -6.47 -1.56
N THR A 122 0.77 -5.99 -0.71
CA THR A 122 0.51 -4.88 0.19
C THR A 122 0.78 -3.53 -0.48
N TYR A 123 0.33 -2.45 0.15
CA TYR A 123 0.53 -1.08 -0.36
C TYR A 123 1.19 -0.20 0.68
N GLU A 124 2.30 0.43 0.33
CA GLU A 124 2.93 1.44 1.15
C GLU A 124 2.48 2.85 0.76
N ILE A 125 2.18 3.66 1.77
CA ILE A 125 1.73 5.05 1.59
C ILE A 125 2.83 5.98 2.10
N LEU A 126 3.52 6.63 1.17
CA LEU A 126 4.77 7.36 1.44
C LEU A 126 4.57 8.87 1.55
N ARG A 127 5.34 9.48 2.45
CA ARG A 127 5.56 10.93 2.54
C ARG A 127 7.04 11.24 2.48
N LYS A 128 7.49 11.91 1.42
CA LYS A 128 8.92 12.29 1.23
C LYS A 128 9.85 11.08 1.43
N GLY A 129 9.55 9.96 0.75
CA GLY A 129 10.33 8.71 0.85
C GLY A 129 10.10 7.87 2.12
N LYS A 130 9.41 8.40 3.14
CA LYS A 130 9.16 7.65 4.39
C LYS A 130 7.78 7.01 4.38
N VAL A 131 7.72 5.71 4.69
CA VAL A 131 6.45 4.98 4.89
C VAL A 131 5.67 5.62 6.05
N LYS A 132 4.40 5.94 5.79
CA LYS A 132 3.48 6.52 6.78
C LYS A 132 2.30 5.63 7.09
N ARG A 133 1.95 4.74 6.17
CA ARG A 133 0.94 3.69 6.37
C ARG A 133 1.34 2.50 5.49
N VAL A 134 0.91 1.33 5.89
CA VAL A 134 0.96 0.12 5.08
C VAL A 134 -0.45 -0.44 5.06
N TRP A 135 -1.09 -0.49 3.89
CA TRP A 135 -2.32 -1.25 3.70
C TRP A 135 -1.96 -2.69 3.43
N LYS A 136 -2.40 -3.57 4.31
CA LYS A 136 -2.19 -5.01 4.19
C LYS A 136 -3.23 -5.65 3.28
N GLU A 137 -4.42 -5.06 3.22
CA GLU A 137 -5.53 -5.60 2.46
C GLU A 137 -6.43 -4.47 1.94
N ILE A 138 -7.07 -4.73 0.80
CA ILE A 138 -8.13 -3.90 0.23
C ILE A 138 -9.37 -4.78 0.12
N LEU A 139 -10.37 -4.50 0.93
CA LEU A 139 -11.62 -5.23 0.98
C LEU A 139 -12.71 -4.54 0.13
N PRO A 140 -13.55 -5.28 -0.58
CA PRO A 140 -14.68 -4.69 -1.31
C PRO A 140 -15.71 -4.07 -0.35
N GLY A 141 -16.22 -2.88 -0.68
CA GLY A 141 -17.27 -2.22 0.09
C GLY A 141 -16.83 -1.72 1.47
N ASN A 142 -17.77 -1.71 2.43
CA ASN A 142 -17.59 -1.27 3.82
C ASN A 142 -17.87 -2.42 4.82
N PRO A 143 -17.06 -3.50 4.83
CA PRO A 143 -17.34 -4.69 5.64
C PRO A 143 -17.22 -4.46 7.15
N HIS A 144 -16.70 -3.31 7.56
CA HIS A 144 -16.49 -2.96 8.97
C HIS A 144 -17.53 -1.97 9.50
N ASN A 145 -18.56 -1.64 8.72
CA ASN A 145 -19.61 -0.68 9.06
C ASN A 145 -18.99 0.60 9.67
N LEU A 146 -18.11 1.23 8.88
CA LEU A 146 -17.41 2.45 9.30
C LEU A 146 -18.31 3.70 9.29
N GLU A 147 -19.53 3.58 8.73
CA GLU A 147 -20.53 4.64 8.66
C GLU A 147 -21.62 4.45 9.71
#